data_AF-A0A3B4A4Y1-F1
#
_entry.id   AF-A0A3B4A4Y1-F1
#
_cell.length_a   1.000
_cell.length_b   1.000
_cell.length_c   1.000
_cell.angle_alpha   90.00
_cell.angle_beta   90.00
_cell.angle_gamma   90.00
#
_symmetry.space_group_name_H-M   'P 1'
#
loop_
_entity.id
_entity.type
_entity.pdbx_description
1 polymer ?
#
loop_
_entity_poly.entity_id
_entity_poly.type
_entity_poly.pdbx_seq_one_letter_code
_entity_poly.pdbx_strand_id
1 'polypeptide(L)'
;GRPGTPCGHLFVIMYRICAAQRICRRGTERPCYRVSYTQDFRRRLTFADASQACQSDGGELLSIETEGEQQLIERFIKELQVGDGDFWIGLRRNPQRLSAGTSSPVCPSQYYWLDGSNAKFRNWHWDEPSCGTEMCVVLYHQPSAPPDEEGHFLFQWNDDNCNSKNNYVCKYSESEQDAHYYYLLEIQHCFLFAVSLSDNISYILYVTIPVLLLLVSTSGFFCYKHRVNR
;
A
#
# COMPACT_ATOMS: atom_id res chain seq x y z
N GLY A 1 3.67 22.70 35.66
CA GLY A 1 3.64 22.07 34.32
C GLY A 1 2.31 21.37 34.17
N ARG A 2 1.58 21.60 33.07
CA ARG A 2 0.23 21.08 32.87
C ARG A 2 0.25 19.54 32.70
N PRO A 3 -0.66 18.80 33.33
CA PRO A 3 -0.87 17.38 33.05
C PRO A 3 -1.44 17.21 31.64
N GLY A 4 -0.81 16.35 30.84
CA GLY A 4 -1.26 16.02 29.49
C GLY A 4 -2.66 15.41 29.51
N THR A 5 -3.52 15.84 28.58
CA THR A 5 -4.90 15.40 28.47
C THR A 5 -4.99 13.92 28.07
N PRO A 6 -5.86 13.11 28.72
CA PRO A 6 -6.03 11.68 28.40
C PRO A 6 -6.46 11.40 26.95
N CYS A 7 -7.05 12.40 26.28
CA CYS A 7 -7.51 12.31 24.89
C CYS A 7 -6.37 12.07 23.89
N GLY A 8 -5.16 12.61 24.13
CA GLY A 8 -4.04 12.43 23.19
C GLY A 8 -3.53 10.98 23.15
N HIS A 9 -3.56 10.30 24.29
CA HIS A 9 -3.08 8.91 24.40
C HIS A 9 -4.07 7.92 23.78
N LEU A 10 -5.38 8.14 23.95
CA LEU A 10 -6.42 7.29 23.40
C LEU A 10 -6.49 7.39 21.86
N PHE A 11 -6.25 8.58 21.30
CA PHE A 11 -6.21 8.81 19.85
C PHE A 11 -5.06 8.06 19.18
N VAL A 12 -3.86 8.08 19.80
CA VAL A 12 -2.68 7.34 19.31
C VAL A 12 -2.90 5.83 19.40
N ILE A 13 -3.57 5.36 20.45
CA ILE A 13 -3.88 3.94 20.63
C ILE A 13 -4.94 3.47 19.61
N MET A 14 -6.02 4.22 19.40
CA MET A 14 -7.02 3.89 18.36
C MET A 14 -6.44 3.91 16.95
N TYR A 15 -5.59 4.89 16.61
CA TYR A 15 -4.88 4.92 15.33
C TYR A 15 -4.01 3.68 15.11
N ARG A 16 -3.35 3.18 16.16
CA ARG A 16 -2.57 1.93 16.11
C ARG A 16 -3.42 0.66 16.04
N ILE A 17 -4.69 0.71 16.45
CA ILE A 17 -5.60 -0.45 16.43
C ILE A 17 -6.32 -0.58 15.08
N CYS A 18 -6.59 0.52 14.37
CA CYS A 18 -7.29 0.50 13.07
C CYS A 18 -6.37 0.48 11.83
N ALA A 19 -5.14 0.98 11.92
CA ALA A 19 -4.20 0.92 10.81
C ALA A 19 -3.43 -0.40 10.83
N ALA A 20 -3.58 -1.24 9.80
CA ALA A 20 -2.56 -2.23 9.47
C ALA A 20 -1.23 -1.47 9.33
N GLN A 21 -0.34 -1.61 10.30
CA GLN A 21 0.69 -0.63 10.60
C GLN A 21 1.65 -0.45 9.42
N ARG A 22 1.49 0.66 8.67
CA ARG A 22 2.41 1.06 7.62
C ARG A 22 3.74 1.45 8.26
N ILE A 23 4.84 1.03 7.65
CA ILE A 23 6.20 1.30 8.08
C ILE A 23 6.79 2.37 7.17
N CYS A 24 7.16 3.52 7.73
CA CYS A 24 7.71 4.65 6.97
C CYS A 24 9.18 4.84 7.29
N ARG A 25 9.93 5.49 6.39
CA ARG A 25 11.31 5.90 6.69
C ARG A 25 11.31 6.81 7.92
N ARG A 26 12.25 6.58 8.86
CA ARG A 26 12.32 7.32 10.15
C ARG A 26 10.99 7.42 10.91
N GLY A 27 10.04 6.52 10.67
CA GLY A 27 8.73 6.45 11.33
C GLY A 27 7.61 7.26 10.66
N THR A 28 7.90 8.34 9.93
CA THR A 28 6.87 9.20 9.31
C THR A 28 7.21 9.68 7.90
N GLU A 29 8.48 9.57 7.48
CA GLU A 29 8.95 10.04 6.18
C GLU A 29 8.44 9.11 5.08
N ARG A 30 7.76 9.71 4.11
CA ARG A 30 7.24 9.00 2.94
C ARG A 30 8.38 8.63 1.98
N PRO A 31 8.21 7.59 1.16
CA PRO A 31 7.06 6.68 1.10
C PRO A 31 6.99 5.75 2.33
N CYS A 32 5.78 5.31 2.64
CA CYS A 32 5.53 4.24 3.62
C CYS A 32 5.31 2.92 2.91
N TYR A 33 5.42 1.81 3.65
CA TYR A 33 5.31 0.46 3.10
C TYR A 33 4.43 -0.42 3.99
N ARG A 34 3.81 -1.43 3.40
CA ARG A 34 3.10 -2.48 4.13
C ARG A 34 3.48 -3.84 3.56
N VAL A 35 4.02 -4.71 4.41
CA VAL A 35 4.30 -6.11 4.06
C VAL A 35 3.07 -6.94 4.42
N SER A 36 2.48 -7.59 3.43
CA SER A 36 1.30 -8.45 3.60
C SER A 36 1.70 -9.89 3.41
N TYR A 37 1.70 -10.66 4.50
CA TYR A 37 2.14 -12.05 4.53
C TYR A 37 1.16 -12.96 5.28
N THR A 38 1.18 -14.24 4.94
CA THR A 38 0.38 -15.26 5.63
C THR A 38 1.07 -16.62 5.61
N GLN A 39 0.93 -17.37 6.70
CA GLN A 39 1.39 -18.75 6.80
C GLN A 39 0.52 -19.72 6.00
N ASP A 40 -0.76 -19.38 5.79
CA ASP A 40 -1.65 -20.19 4.94
C ASP A 40 -1.47 -19.81 3.48
N PHE A 41 -0.71 -20.62 2.74
CA PHE A 41 -0.42 -20.42 1.32
C PHE A 41 -1.70 -20.26 0.46
N ARG A 42 -2.86 -20.78 0.91
CA ARG A 42 -4.13 -20.66 0.15
C ARG A 42 -4.67 -19.24 0.14
N ARG A 43 -4.31 -18.44 1.16
CA ARG A 43 -4.71 -17.05 1.35
C ARG A 43 -3.76 -16.04 0.70
N ARG A 44 -2.64 -16.52 0.14
CA ARG A 44 -1.76 -15.71 -0.69
C ARG A 44 -2.45 -15.33 -2.00
N LEU A 45 -1.98 -14.24 -2.62
CA LEU A 45 -2.67 -13.60 -3.73
C LEU A 45 -1.92 -13.78 -5.05
N THR A 46 -2.68 -13.80 -6.14
CA THR A 46 -2.11 -13.65 -7.47
C THR A 46 -1.54 -12.24 -7.63
N PHE A 47 -0.69 -12.02 -8.64
CA PHE A 47 -0.14 -10.69 -8.89
C PHE A 47 -1.22 -9.64 -9.11
N ALA A 48 -2.27 -9.98 -9.86
CA ALA A 48 -3.38 -9.08 -10.15
C ALA A 48 -4.18 -8.74 -8.87
N ASP A 49 -4.49 -9.73 -8.04
CA ASP A 49 -5.21 -9.52 -6.78
C ASP A 49 -4.37 -8.72 -5.77
N ALA A 50 -3.05 -8.97 -5.71
CA ALA A 50 -2.14 -8.21 -4.86
C ALA A 50 -2.04 -6.74 -5.29
N SER A 51 -1.96 -6.49 -6.61
CA SER A 51 -2.01 -5.14 -7.18
C SER A 51 -3.29 -4.42 -6.77
N GLN A 52 -4.44 -5.08 -6.93
CA GLN A 52 -5.74 -4.51 -6.54
C GLN A 52 -5.82 -4.27 -5.03
N ALA A 53 -5.26 -5.15 -4.21
CA ALA A 53 -5.24 -5.01 -2.75
C ALA A 53 -4.42 -3.77 -2.31
N CYS A 54 -3.28 -3.49 -2.95
CA CYS A 54 -2.53 -2.27 -2.68
C CYS A 54 -3.30 -1.02 -3.12
N GLN A 55 -3.87 -1.04 -4.33
CA GLN A 55 -4.65 0.08 -4.89
C GLN A 55 -5.88 0.43 -4.05
N SER A 56 -6.60 -0.59 -3.58
CA SER A 56 -7.78 -0.42 -2.72
C SER A 56 -7.42 0.17 -1.36
N ASP A 57 -6.17 0.06 -0.94
CA ASP A 57 -5.63 0.65 0.29
C ASP A 57 -4.96 2.01 0.05
N GLY A 58 -5.02 2.56 -1.18
CA GLY A 58 -4.41 3.85 -1.53
C GLY A 58 -2.89 3.80 -1.71
N GLY A 59 -2.36 2.64 -2.11
CA GLY A 59 -0.95 2.48 -2.49
C GLY A 59 -0.82 1.70 -3.80
N GLU A 60 0.41 1.39 -4.19
CA GLU A 60 0.72 0.54 -5.33
C GLU A 60 1.59 -0.64 -4.87
N LEU A 61 1.70 -1.69 -5.69
CA LEU A 61 2.73 -2.70 -5.44
C LEU A 61 4.12 -2.04 -5.44
N LEU A 62 4.99 -2.53 -4.56
CA LEU A 62 6.29 -1.93 -4.27
C LEU A 62 7.11 -1.69 -5.54
N SER A 63 7.45 -0.44 -5.83
CA SER A 63 8.59 -0.09 -6.67
C SER A 63 9.85 0.04 -5.83
N ILE A 64 11.00 -0.41 -6.37
CA ILE A 64 12.30 -0.28 -5.71
C ILE A 64 13.20 0.58 -6.59
N GLU A 65 13.44 1.81 -6.12
CA GLU A 65 14.09 2.86 -6.87
C GLU A 65 15.59 2.94 -6.63
N THR A 66 16.03 2.50 -5.46
CA THR A 66 17.43 2.59 -5.02
C THR A 66 17.83 1.35 -4.22
N GLU A 67 19.13 1.08 -4.16
CA GLU A 67 19.69 0.03 -3.30
C GLU A 67 19.33 0.26 -1.82
N GLY A 68 19.33 1.52 -1.37
CA GLY A 68 18.94 1.85 0.01
C GLY A 68 17.45 1.62 0.30
N GLU A 69 16.59 1.60 -0.73
CA GLU A 69 15.18 1.18 -0.58
C GLU A 69 15.08 -0.35 -0.53
N GLN A 70 15.82 -1.07 -1.38
CA GLN A 70 15.93 -2.53 -1.31
C GLN A 70 16.32 -2.98 0.10
N GLN A 71 17.46 -2.50 0.62
CA GLN A 71 17.96 -2.87 1.95
C GLN A 71 16.97 -2.55 3.08
N LEU A 72 16.19 -1.48 2.94
CA LEU A 72 15.15 -1.12 3.90
C LEU A 72 14.03 -2.16 3.94
N ILE A 73 13.53 -2.58 2.77
CA ILE A 73 12.48 -3.59 2.65
C ILE A 73 12.96 -4.95 3.16
N GLU A 74 14.19 -5.34 2.84
CA GLU A 74 14.78 -6.58 3.35
C GLU A 74 14.81 -6.62 4.88
N ARG A 75 15.24 -5.50 5.50
CA ARG A 75 15.28 -5.39 6.95
C ARG A 75 13.88 -5.53 7.55
N PHE A 76 12.88 -4.88 6.97
CA PHE A 76 11.51 -4.97 7.46
C PHE A 76 10.95 -6.39 7.38
N ILE A 77 11.18 -7.09 6.27
CA ILE A 77 10.71 -8.48 6.13
C ILE A 77 11.44 -9.40 7.13
N LYS A 78 12.75 -9.23 7.31
CA LYS A 78 13.54 -9.96 8.32
C LYS A 78 13.04 -9.72 9.74
N GLU A 79 12.74 -8.47 10.11
CA GLU A 79 12.24 -8.10 11.45
C GLU A 79 10.85 -8.70 11.75
N LEU A 80 10.03 -8.92 10.72
CA LEU A 80 8.72 -9.58 10.85
C LEU A 80 8.81 -11.09 11.10
N GLN A 81 10.01 -11.70 10.99
CA GLN A 81 10.25 -13.13 11.17
C GLN A 81 9.28 -13.99 10.34
N VAL A 82 9.04 -13.57 9.10
CA VAL A 82 8.18 -14.31 8.17
C VAL A 82 8.86 -15.64 7.81
N GLY A 83 8.08 -16.71 7.68
CA GLY A 83 8.56 -17.97 7.13
C GLY A 83 8.75 -17.92 5.61
N ASP A 84 8.92 -19.08 4.97
CA ASP A 84 9.11 -19.15 3.53
C ASP A 84 7.88 -18.64 2.75
N GLY A 85 8.16 -17.88 1.69
CA GLY A 85 7.15 -17.38 0.77
C GLY A 85 7.57 -16.05 0.16
N ASP A 86 7.69 -16.06 -1.15
CA ASP A 86 8.11 -14.92 -1.94
C ASP A 86 7.11 -13.76 -1.87
N PHE A 87 7.57 -12.56 -2.24
CA PHE A 87 6.77 -11.34 -2.18
C PHE A 87 6.65 -10.68 -3.55
N TRP A 88 5.42 -10.50 -4.03
CA TRP A 88 5.15 -9.68 -5.21
C TRP A 88 5.65 -8.24 -5.01
N ILE A 89 6.32 -7.74 -6.05
CA ILE A 89 6.67 -6.33 -6.22
C ILE A 89 6.07 -5.79 -7.52
N GLY A 90 6.00 -4.47 -7.66
CA GLY A 90 5.29 -3.80 -8.75
C GLY A 90 5.98 -3.82 -10.11
N LEU A 91 6.91 -4.76 -10.36
CA LEU A 91 7.63 -4.87 -11.63
C LEU A 91 6.97 -5.94 -12.51
N ARG A 92 6.68 -5.59 -13.77
CA ARG A 92 6.04 -6.49 -14.72
C ARG A 92 6.57 -6.31 -16.13
N ARG A 93 6.69 -7.39 -16.90
CA ARG A 93 7.01 -7.36 -18.32
C ARG A 93 5.78 -6.98 -19.15
N ASN A 94 5.95 -6.09 -20.14
CA ASN A 94 4.85 -5.71 -21.03
C ASN A 94 4.43 -6.90 -21.95
N PRO A 95 3.18 -7.40 -21.83
CA PRO A 95 2.72 -8.53 -22.65
C PRO A 95 2.63 -8.22 -24.15
N GLN A 96 2.46 -6.95 -24.53
CA GLN A 96 2.29 -6.52 -25.92
C GLN A 96 3.61 -6.56 -26.72
N ARG A 97 4.76 -6.58 -26.02
CA ARG A 97 6.10 -6.66 -26.64
C ARG A 97 6.44 -8.08 -27.13
N LEU A 98 5.66 -9.09 -26.75
CA LEU A 98 5.79 -10.46 -27.25
C LEU A 98 5.39 -10.61 -28.72
N SER A 99 4.59 -9.67 -29.25
CA SER A 99 3.99 -9.77 -30.60
C SER A 99 4.73 -8.99 -31.70
N ALA A 100 5.78 -8.23 -31.36
CA ALA A 100 6.52 -7.44 -32.33
C ALA A 100 7.66 -8.29 -32.94
N GLY A 101 7.38 -8.91 -34.09
CA GLY A 101 8.30 -9.76 -34.87
C GLY A 101 9.53 -9.06 -35.47
N THR A 102 10.15 -8.12 -34.76
CA THR A 102 11.35 -7.40 -35.20
C THR A 102 12.23 -7.15 -33.98
N SER A 103 13.41 -7.77 -33.93
CA SER A 103 14.49 -7.48 -32.97
C SER A 103 13.99 -7.14 -31.55
N SER A 104 13.53 -8.17 -30.83
CA SER A 104 12.98 -8.04 -29.47
C SER A 104 13.90 -7.16 -28.60
N PRO A 105 13.41 -6.06 -28.01
CA PRO A 105 14.22 -5.28 -27.08
C PRO A 105 14.74 -6.21 -25.98
N VAL A 106 16.03 -6.10 -25.63
CA VAL A 106 16.74 -6.91 -24.61
C VAL A 106 15.79 -7.19 -23.45
N CYS A 107 15.42 -8.44 -23.20
CA CYS A 107 14.28 -8.81 -22.36
C CYS A 107 14.14 -8.04 -21.02
N PRO A 108 15.21 -7.83 -20.23
CA PRO A 108 15.17 -6.98 -19.02
C PRO A 108 14.58 -5.57 -19.24
N SER A 109 14.77 -4.98 -20.44
CA SER A 109 14.27 -3.66 -20.80
C SER A 109 12.75 -3.61 -21.03
N GLN A 110 12.09 -4.76 -21.08
CA GLN A 110 10.64 -4.86 -21.26
C GLN A 110 9.86 -4.78 -19.94
N TYR A 111 10.57 -4.79 -18.81
CA TYR A 111 10.00 -4.68 -17.48
C TYR A 111 9.80 -3.21 -17.08
N TYR A 112 8.59 -2.89 -16.60
CA TYR A 112 8.17 -1.57 -16.15
C TYR A 112 7.49 -1.65 -14.78
N TRP A 113 7.56 -0.55 -14.03
CA TRP A 113 6.91 -0.43 -12.73
C TRP A 113 5.44 -0.03 -12.89
N LEU A 114 4.54 -0.68 -12.14
CA LEU A 114 3.10 -0.42 -12.20
C LEU A 114 2.73 0.99 -11.69
N ASP A 115 3.50 1.55 -10.76
CA ASP A 115 3.33 2.90 -10.25
C ASP A 115 3.84 4.00 -11.21
N GLY A 116 4.34 3.61 -12.39
CA GLY A 116 4.90 4.53 -13.38
C GLY A 116 6.31 5.04 -13.07
N SER A 117 6.96 4.52 -12.02
CA SER A 117 8.33 4.89 -11.67
C SER A 117 9.30 4.62 -12.83
N ASN A 118 10.23 5.57 -13.05
CA ASN A 118 11.29 5.44 -14.04
C ASN A 118 12.57 4.80 -13.48
N ALA A 119 12.50 4.23 -12.27
CA ALA A 119 13.62 3.63 -11.57
C ALA A 119 14.42 2.64 -12.42
N LYS A 120 15.75 2.80 -12.38
CA LYS A 120 16.71 1.99 -13.13
C LYS A 120 17.39 0.92 -12.28
N PHE A 121 17.30 1.01 -10.95
CA PHE A 121 17.83 0.00 -10.05
C PHE A 121 17.18 -1.37 -10.33
N ARG A 122 18.01 -2.42 -10.38
CA ARG A 122 17.59 -3.81 -10.57
C ARG A 122 18.43 -4.70 -9.67
N ASN A 123 17.79 -5.61 -8.94
CA ASN A 123 18.46 -6.59 -8.09
C ASN A 123 18.07 -8.02 -8.51
N TRP A 124 18.17 -8.29 -9.81
CA TRP A 124 17.90 -9.62 -10.36
C TRP A 124 18.81 -10.67 -9.73
N HIS A 125 18.25 -11.85 -9.53
CA HIS A 125 19.02 -13.06 -9.28
C HIS A 125 19.95 -13.37 -10.46
N TRP A 126 20.99 -14.16 -10.24
CA TRP A 126 21.88 -14.61 -11.32
C TRP A 126 21.06 -15.35 -12.38
N ASP A 127 21.28 -15.04 -13.67
CA ASP A 127 20.50 -15.56 -14.81
C ASP A 127 19.02 -15.14 -14.88
N GLU A 128 18.55 -14.23 -14.03
CA GLU A 128 17.20 -13.65 -14.11
C GLU A 128 17.17 -12.27 -14.79
N PRO A 129 16.06 -11.87 -15.44
CA PRO A 129 14.82 -12.63 -15.66
C PRO A 129 14.99 -13.76 -16.70
N SER A 130 14.25 -14.86 -16.52
CA SER A 130 14.23 -16.03 -17.41
C SER A 130 13.72 -15.72 -18.81
N CYS A 131 12.95 -14.63 -18.94
CA CYS A 131 12.38 -14.16 -20.20
C CYS A 131 11.41 -15.13 -20.86
N GLY A 132 10.94 -16.14 -20.12
CA GLY A 132 10.01 -17.16 -20.58
C GLY A 132 8.56 -16.67 -20.62
N THR A 133 7.65 -17.46 -20.05
CA THR A 133 6.23 -17.09 -19.93
C THR A 133 5.92 -16.32 -18.63
N GLU A 134 6.89 -16.29 -17.73
CA GLU A 134 6.87 -15.57 -16.47
C GLU A 134 7.07 -14.08 -16.75
N MET A 135 6.28 -13.25 -16.07
CA MET A 135 6.15 -11.83 -16.43
C MET A 135 5.98 -10.93 -15.22
N CYS A 136 5.78 -11.49 -14.04
CA CYS A 136 5.55 -10.77 -12.79
C CYS A 136 6.72 -11.04 -11.85
N VAL A 137 7.13 -10.07 -11.06
CA VAL A 137 8.39 -10.18 -10.33
C VAL A 137 8.15 -10.34 -8.84
N VAL A 138 8.89 -11.25 -8.22
CA VAL A 138 8.93 -11.45 -6.78
C VAL A 138 10.28 -11.06 -6.19
N LEU A 139 10.27 -10.66 -4.91
CA LEU A 139 11.42 -10.81 -4.03
C LEU A 139 11.45 -12.26 -3.53
N TYR A 140 12.53 -12.98 -3.83
CA TYR A 140 12.73 -14.33 -3.33
C TYR A 140 12.88 -14.34 -1.81
N HIS A 141 12.11 -15.17 -1.10
CA HIS A 141 12.16 -15.24 0.35
C HIS A 141 11.93 -16.67 0.87
N GLN A 142 13.02 -17.43 0.92
CA GLN A 142 13.04 -18.79 1.48
C GLN A 142 14.18 -18.92 2.51
N PRO A 143 14.02 -18.34 3.72
CA PRO A 143 15.04 -18.43 4.78
C PRO A 143 15.32 -19.86 5.26
N SER A 144 14.44 -20.84 5.00
CA SER A 144 14.69 -22.25 5.35
C SER A 144 15.57 -23.00 4.34
N ALA A 145 15.81 -22.44 3.15
CA ALA A 145 16.58 -23.08 2.10
C ALA A 145 18.02 -23.36 2.59
N PRO A 146 18.59 -24.55 2.31
CA PRO A 146 19.94 -24.87 2.72
C PRO A 146 20.93 -23.89 2.08
N PRO A 147 22.01 -23.51 2.79
CA PRO A 147 23.09 -22.74 2.17
C PRO A 147 23.74 -23.63 1.11
N ASP A 148 23.52 -23.33 -0.15
CA ASP A 148 24.34 -23.82 -1.25
C ASP A 148 25.67 -23.07 -1.32
N GLU A 149 26.64 -23.61 -2.06
CA GLU A 149 27.99 -23.04 -2.19
C GLU A 149 27.98 -21.65 -2.88
N GLU A 150 26.87 -21.28 -3.54
CA GLU A 150 26.61 -19.96 -4.12
C GLU A 150 25.52 -19.15 -3.38
N GLY A 151 25.65 -19.02 -2.05
CA GLY A 151 25.17 -17.85 -1.30
C GLY A 151 23.71 -17.40 -1.50
N HIS A 152 22.84 -17.79 -0.57
CA HIS A 152 21.51 -17.24 -0.28
C HIS A 152 20.99 -16.12 -1.22
N PHE A 153 20.15 -16.48 -2.20
CA PHE A 153 19.43 -15.57 -3.10
C PHE A 153 18.34 -14.73 -2.44
N LEU A 154 18.37 -14.65 -1.11
CA LEU A 154 17.34 -13.99 -0.30
C LEU A 154 17.22 -12.52 -0.71
N PHE A 155 16.01 -12.13 -1.09
CA PHE A 155 15.61 -10.82 -1.59
C PHE A 155 16.12 -10.41 -2.98
N GLN A 156 16.80 -11.29 -3.69
CA GLN A 156 17.03 -11.09 -5.12
C GLN A 156 15.73 -11.32 -5.89
N TRP A 157 15.66 -10.74 -7.09
CA TRP A 157 14.43 -10.68 -7.87
C TRP A 157 14.38 -11.84 -8.86
N ASN A 158 13.22 -12.48 -8.93
CA ASN A 158 12.92 -13.55 -9.87
C ASN A 158 11.67 -13.20 -10.67
N ASP A 159 11.61 -13.53 -11.96
CA ASP A 159 10.32 -13.53 -12.66
C ASP A 159 9.55 -14.81 -12.39
N ASP A 160 8.26 -14.68 -12.11
CA ASP A 160 7.35 -15.75 -11.72
C ASP A 160 6.07 -15.65 -12.55
N ASN A 161 5.35 -16.74 -12.60
CA ASN A 161 4.04 -16.85 -13.19
C ASN A 161 3.08 -15.92 -12.42
N CYS A 162 2.49 -14.96 -13.11
CA CYS A 162 1.57 -13.98 -12.51
C CYS A 162 0.36 -14.61 -11.79
N ASN A 163 0.03 -15.88 -12.06
CA ASN A 163 -1.04 -16.64 -11.41
C ASN A 163 -0.58 -17.40 -10.16
N SER A 164 0.72 -17.44 -9.87
CA SER A 164 1.27 -17.95 -8.60
C SER A 164 0.68 -17.16 -7.42
N LYS A 165 0.59 -17.79 -6.25
CA LYS A 165 0.03 -17.17 -5.04
C LYS A 165 1.15 -16.84 -4.06
N ASN A 166 1.51 -15.57 -3.96
CA ASN A 166 2.61 -15.09 -3.14
C ASN A 166 2.15 -14.07 -2.08
N ASN A 167 3.03 -13.78 -1.13
CA ASN A 167 2.91 -12.60 -0.27
C ASN A 167 3.12 -11.34 -1.13
N TYR A 168 2.96 -10.14 -0.58
CA TYR A 168 3.16 -8.92 -1.36
C TYR A 168 3.57 -7.72 -0.49
N VAL A 169 4.19 -6.73 -1.12
CA VAL A 169 4.55 -5.47 -0.46
C VAL A 169 3.90 -4.30 -1.18
N CYS A 170 3.19 -3.46 -0.44
CA CYS A 170 2.63 -2.21 -0.95
C CYS A 170 3.53 -1.02 -0.58
N LYS A 171 3.62 -0.03 -1.47
CA LYS A 171 4.28 1.27 -1.29
C LYS A 171 3.24 2.38 -1.38
N TYR A 172 3.36 3.36 -0.49
CA TYR A 172 2.44 4.48 -0.33
C TYR A 172 3.24 5.78 -0.43
N SER A 173 3.32 6.32 -1.64
CA SER A 173 3.87 7.65 -1.92
C SER A 173 2.92 8.76 -1.44
N GLU A 174 3.41 10.00 -1.38
CA GLU A 174 2.51 11.15 -1.33
C GLU A 174 1.85 11.29 -2.69
N SER A 175 0.54 11.06 -2.80
CA SER A 175 -0.20 11.63 -3.91
C SER A 175 -0.39 13.12 -3.61
N GLU A 176 0.01 13.99 -4.55
CA GLU A 176 -0.06 15.46 -4.46
C GLU A 176 -1.49 16.01 -4.19
N GLN A 177 -2.52 15.16 -4.13
CA GLN A 177 -3.93 15.57 -4.00
C GLN A 177 -4.74 14.89 -2.88
N ASP A 178 -4.22 13.89 -2.17
CA ASP A 178 -5.06 13.08 -1.25
C ASP A 178 -4.85 13.36 0.25
N ALA A 179 -3.79 14.07 0.63
CA ALA A 179 -3.46 14.26 2.04
C ALA A 179 -4.55 15.01 2.83
N HIS A 180 -5.34 15.89 2.18
CA HIS A 180 -6.38 16.66 2.87
C HIS A 180 -7.76 15.99 2.81
N TYR A 181 -8.08 15.25 1.75
CA TYR A 181 -9.38 14.60 1.57
C TYR A 181 -9.48 13.30 2.40
N TYR A 182 -8.41 12.49 2.42
CA TYR A 182 -8.39 11.27 3.24
C TYR A 182 -8.24 11.55 4.74
N TYR A 183 -7.54 12.62 5.13
CA TYR A 183 -7.50 13.05 6.54
C TYR A 183 -8.90 13.37 7.08
N LEU A 184 -9.71 14.08 6.30
CA LEU A 184 -11.06 14.46 6.69
C LEU A 184 -12.01 13.24 6.72
N LEU A 185 -11.86 12.30 5.78
CA LEU A 185 -12.63 11.05 5.75
C LEU A 185 -12.24 10.06 6.87
N GLU A 186 -10.95 9.93 7.20
CA GLU A 186 -10.50 9.10 8.32
C GLU A 186 -10.91 9.71 9.67
N ILE A 187 -10.84 11.04 9.82
CA ILE A 187 -11.38 11.74 11.00
C ILE A 187 -12.89 11.52 11.11
N GLN A 188 -13.63 11.58 10.00
CA GLN A 188 -15.08 11.40 10.00
C GLN A 188 -15.49 9.96 10.36
N HIS A 189 -14.78 8.95 9.86
CA HIS A 189 -15.02 7.56 10.25
C HIS A 189 -14.63 7.28 11.70
N CYS A 190 -13.47 7.77 12.17
CA CYS A 190 -13.08 7.66 13.58
C CYS A 190 -14.07 8.37 14.51
N PHE A 191 -14.57 9.55 14.12
CA PHE A 191 -15.58 10.27 14.89
C PHE A 191 -16.91 9.50 14.95
N LEU A 192 -17.37 8.93 13.82
CA LEU A 192 -18.58 8.10 13.77
C LEU A 192 -18.45 6.82 14.59
N PHE A 193 -17.31 6.14 14.55
CA PHE A 193 -17.04 4.97 15.38
C PHE A 193 -16.98 5.33 16.87
N ALA A 194 -16.28 6.40 17.24
CA ALA A 194 -16.21 6.87 18.63
C ALA A 194 -17.58 7.30 19.17
N VAL A 195 -18.41 7.94 18.33
CA VAL A 195 -19.81 8.27 18.63
C VAL A 195 -20.66 7.01 18.82
N SER A 196 -20.50 6.00 17.96
CA SER A 196 -21.27 4.75 18.05
C SER A 196 -20.96 3.92 19.29
N LEU A 197 -19.75 4.05 19.84
CA LEU A 197 -19.33 3.40 21.08
C LEU A 197 -19.76 4.20 22.32
N SER A 198 -20.29 5.41 22.15
CA SER A 198 -20.91 6.18 23.22
C SER A 198 -22.43 5.96 23.21
N ASP A 199 -22.90 4.96 23.98
CA ASP A 199 -24.31 4.57 24.07
C ASP A 199 -25.28 5.72 24.45
N ASN A 200 -24.76 6.85 24.94
CA ASN A 200 -25.56 8.00 25.39
C ASN A 200 -25.74 9.14 24.37
N ILE A 201 -25.08 9.13 23.20
CA ILE A 201 -25.11 10.30 22.27
C ILE A 201 -25.48 9.91 20.83
N SER A 202 -25.39 8.63 20.47
CA SER A 202 -25.71 8.13 19.11
C SER A 202 -27.08 8.62 18.60
N TYR A 203 -28.13 8.52 19.41
CA TYR A 203 -29.48 8.97 19.02
C TYR A 203 -29.61 10.50 18.85
N ILE A 204 -28.83 11.30 19.59
CA ILE A 204 -28.84 12.77 19.49
C ILE A 204 -28.26 13.19 18.14
N LEU A 205 -27.21 12.52 17.67
CA LEU A 205 -26.55 12.86 16.40
C LEU A 205 -27.39 12.45 15.18
N TYR A 206 -28.06 11.30 15.21
CA TYR A 206 -29.01 10.93 14.16
C TYR A 206 -30.18 11.91 14.02
N VAL A 207 -30.61 12.56 15.12
CA VAL A 207 -31.71 13.53 15.10
C VAL A 207 -31.22 14.95 14.77
N THR A 208 -30.04 15.35 15.24
CA THR A 208 -29.55 16.74 15.11
C THR A 208 -28.85 17.01 13.77
N ILE A 209 -28.17 16.02 13.18
CA ILE A 209 -27.47 16.20 11.89
C ILE A 209 -28.44 16.54 10.74
N PRO A 210 -29.57 15.83 10.54
CA PRO A 210 -30.54 16.20 9.50
C PRO A 210 -31.15 17.60 9.72
N VAL A 211 -31.40 17.98 10.98
CA VAL A 211 -31.97 19.30 11.33
C VAL A 211 -30.96 20.42 11.04
N LEU A 212 -29.68 20.22 11.36
CA LEU A 212 -28.62 21.19 11.03
C LEU A 212 -28.45 21.35 9.51
N LEU A 213 -28.52 20.27 8.74
CA LEU A 213 -28.46 20.33 7.27
C LEU A 213 -29.67 21.08 6.68
N LEU A 214 -30.86 20.92 7.26
CA LEU A 214 -32.05 21.69 6.89
C LEU A 214 -31.92 23.19 7.25
N LEU A 215 -31.33 23.51 8.40
CA LEU A 215 -31.10 24.90 8.79
C LEU A 215 -30.04 25.59 7.90
N VAL A 216 -28.98 24.88 7.51
CA VAL A 216 -27.95 25.40 6.61
C VAL A 216 -28.51 25.59 5.20
N SER A 217 -29.30 24.64 4.68
CA SER A 217 -29.91 24.76 3.36
C SER A 217 -30.95 25.89 3.29
N THR A 218 -31.77 26.07 4.32
CA THR A 218 -32.72 27.19 4.39
C THR A 218 -32.01 28.53 4.54
N SER A 219 -31.00 28.64 5.40
CA SER A 219 -30.18 29.85 5.54
C SER A 219 -29.45 30.21 4.23
N GLY A 220 -28.91 29.20 3.54
CA GLY A 220 -28.30 29.35 2.21
C GLY A 220 -29.30 29.82 1.15
N PHE A 221 -30.53 29.28 1.16
CA PHE A 221 -31.61 29.70 0.26
C PHE A 221 -32.07 31.14 0.53
N PHE A 222 -32.19 31.55 1.79
CA PHE A 222 -32.52 32.93 2.17
C PHE A 222 -31.41 33.92 1.79
N CYS A 223 -30.13 33.57 2.03
CA CYS A 223 -28.98 34.37 1.61
C CYS A 223 -28.91 34.52 0.08
N TYR A 224 -29.19 33.44 -0.66
CA TYR A 224 -29.25 33.46 -2.12
C TYR A 224 -30.36 34.38 -2.63
N LYS A 225 -31.58 34.25 -2.10
CA LYS A 225 -32.74 35.07 -2.48
C LYS A 225 -32.55 36.56 -2.15
N HIS A 226 -31.90 36.88 -1.04
CA HIS A 226 -31.56 38.26 -0.68
C HIS A 226 -30.51 38.89 -1.61
N ARG A 227 -29.64 38.08 -2.22
CA ARG A 227 -28.62 38.54 -3.19
C ARG A 227 -29.19 38.77 -4.59
N VAL A 228 -30.28 38.11 -4.94
CA VAL A 228 -30.96 38.21 -6.26
C VAL A 228 -31.97 39.37 -6.31
N ASN A 229 -32.48 39.83 -5.16
CA ASN A 229 -33.41 40.95 -5.05
C ASN A 229 -32.73 42.32 -4.77
N ARG A 230 -31.41 42.42 -4.94
CA ARG A 230 -30.64 43.68 -5.00
C ARG A 230 -30.08 43.82 -6.41
#